data_AF-A0A250VG06-F1
#
_entry.id   AF-A0A250VG06-F1
#
_cell.length_a   1.000
_cell.length_b   1.000
_cell.length_c   1.000
_cell.angle_alpha   90.00
_cell.angle_beta   90.00
_cell.angle_gamma   90.00
#
_symmetry.space_group_name_H-M   'P 1'
#
loop_
_entity.id
_entity.type
_entity.pdbx_description
1 polymer ?
#
loop_
_entity_poly.entity_id
_entity_poly.type
_entity_poly.pdbx_seq_one_letter_code
_entity_poly.pdbx_strand_id
1 'polypeptide(L)'
;MAAKIQCPELAMIDLIRTRPDLKACARNGPKLFPGLRDEIIRNSGRIVQEGQDRTMIHSEESVAAELDRVRQLRPAESAPPVLAAFTVDVAEGSPEAYAQRVRHVLSTALHLACTAEFDDEDLPADEFPDWFTAVSARDGETHQEFARGGRTAYMNRSGGTPWSLQTWIYRFDPDEDSRGWEFWDVVPVGPQQVRVWVDSWGESFFGSLDLLWLLYTAGAAHVEGPEIHKASTWASEARGR
;
A
#
# COMPACT_ATOMS: atom_id res chain seq x y z
N MET A 1 10.42 37.36 -15.05
CA MET A 1 10.43 36.58 -16.30
C MET A 1 9.99 35.16 -15.96
N ALA A 2 8.70 34.86 -16.18
CA ALA A 2 8.11 33.56 -15.86
C ALA A 2 8.12 32.69 -17.12
N ALA A 3 8.78 31.54 -17.06
CA ALA A 3 8.74 30.53 -18.11
C ALA A 3 7.43 29.74 -17.99
N LYS A 4 6.64 29.75 -19.07
CA LYS A 4 5.47 28.88 -19.25
C LYS A 4 5.97 27.45 -19.48
N ILE A 5 5.66 26.54 -18.56
CA ILE A 5 5.78 25.11 -18.79
C ILE A 5 4.51 24.67 -19.51
N GLN A 6 4.70 24.18 -20.73
CA GLN A 6 3.64 23.70 -21.62
C GLN A 6 3.37 22.23 -21.30
N CYS A 7 2.18 21.93 -20.80
CA CYS A 7 1.76 20.56 -20.51
C CYS A 7 1.74 19.70 -21.79
N PRO A 8 2.31 18.48 -21.77
CA PRO A 8 2.34 17.56 -22.91
C PRO A 8 0.99 16.86 -23.20
N GLU A 9 -0.05 17.15 -22.41
CA GLU A 9 -1.34 16.45 -22.46
C GLU A 9 -2.24 16.86 -23.65
N LEU A 10 -1.99 17.99 -24.30
CA LEU A 10 -2.81 18.50 -25.41
C LEU A 10 -2.34 18.06 -26.81
N ALA A 11 -1.17 17.41 -26.93
CA ALA A 11 -0.66 16.97 -28.24
C ALA A 11 -1.20 15.60 -28.69
N MET A 12 -1.78 14.82 -27.78
CA MET A 12 -2.19 13.43 -28.06
C MET A 12 -3.67 13.32 -28.46
N ILE A 13 -4.51 14.27 -28.04
CA ILE A 13 -5.96 14.29 -28.35
C ILE A 13 -6.21 14.73 -29.82
N ASP A 14 -5.31 15.51 -30.42
CA ASP A 14 -5.44 15.96 -31.82
C ASP A 14 -4.97 14.93 -32.87
N LEU A 15 -4.22 13.89 -32.48
CA LEU A 15 -3.77 12.84 -33.41
C LEU A 15 -4.86 11.82 -33.75
N ILE A 16 -5.88 11.69 -32.89
CA ILE A 16 -7.00 10.75 -33.06
C ILE A 16 -8.09 11.35 -33.96
N ARG A 17 -8.16 12.68 -34.09
CA ARG A 17 -9.21 13.38 -34.85
C ARG A 17 -8.99 13.52 -36.35
N THR A 18 -7.82 13.14 -36.88
CA THR A 18 -7.40 13.50 -38.25
C THR A 18 -7.18 12.34 -39.23
N ARG A 19 -7.62 11.10 -38.92
CA ARG A 19 -7.53 9.95 -39.85
C ARG A 19 -8.91 9.38 -40.26
N PRO A 20 -9.47 9.74 -41.44
CA PRO A 20 -10.78 9.27 -41.90
C PRO A 20 -10.79 7.85 -42.47
N ASP A 21 -9.64 7.18 -42.53
CA ASP A 21 -9.39 5.95 -43.29
C ASP A 21 -9.62 4.64 -42.50
N LEU A 22 -9.95 4.70 -41.20
CA LEU A 22 -10.33 3.52 -40.41
C LEU A 22 -11.83 3.21 -40.37
N LYS A 23 -12.68 4.03 -41.03
CA LYS A 23 -14.14 3.75 -41.15
C LYS A 23 -14.50 2.73 -42.23
N ALA A 24 -13.53 2.21 -43.00
CA ALA A 24 -13.80 1.36 -44.16
C ALA A 24 -13.64 -0.16 -43.94
N CYS A 25 -13.19 -0.64 -42.77
CA CYS A 25 -13.06 -2.09 -42.51
C CYS A 25 -14.27 -2.73 -41.78
N ALA A 26 -15.29 -1.95 -41.39
CA ALA A 26 -16.44 -2.46 -40.62
C ALA A 26 -17.65 -2.87 -41.47
N ARG A 27 -17.50 -3.13 -42.78
CA ARG A 27 -18.65 -3.47 -43.66
C ARG A 27 -18.70 -4.88 -44.23
N ASN A 28 -17.69 -5.73 -44.04
CA ASN A 28 -17.77 -7.14 -44.43
C ASN A 28 -17.02 -8.02 -43.42
N GLY A 29 -17.64 -8.27 -42.27
CA GLY A 29 -17.16 -9.27 -41.32
C GLY A 29 -17.56 -10.68 -41.75
N PRO A 30 -16.72 -11.71 -41.55
CA PRO A 30 -17.10 -13.09 -41.81
C PRO A 30 -18.25 -13.49 -40.86
N LYS A 31 -19.16 -14.32 -41.36
CA LYS A 31 -20.30 -14.88 -40.61
C LYS A 31 -19.76 -15.67 -39.41
N LEU A 32 -19.63 -15.01 -38.26
CA LEU A 32 -19.35 -15.64 -36.98
C LEU A 32 -20.54 -16.52 -36.60
N PHE A 33 -20.24 -17.77 -36.28
CA PHE A 33 -21.19 -18.81 -35.87
C PHE A 33 -22.11 -18.32 -34.74
N PRO A 34 -23.41 -18.72 -34.72
CA PRO A 34 -24.30 -18.42 -33.61
C PRO A 34 -23.78 -19.18 -32.38
N GLY A 35 -23.19 -18.46 -31.44
CA GLY A 35 -22.54 -19.00 -30.24
C GLY A 35 -21.33 -18.18 -29.80
N LEU A 36 -20.48 -17.75 -30.74
CA LEU A 36 -19.23 -17.04 -30.41
C LEU A 36 -19.48 -15.57 -30.00
N ARG A 37 -20.55 -14.95 -30.50
CA ARG A 37 -20.93 -13.58 -30.12
C ARG A 37 -21.40 -13.50 -28.67
N ASP A 38 -22.16 -14.49 -28.22
CA ASP A 38 -22.69 -14.53 -26.85
C ASP A 38 -21.63 -14.93 -25.83
N GLU A 39 -20.59 -15.66 -26.26
CA GLU A 39 -19.42 -15.99 -25.45
C GLU A 39 -18.45 -14.80 -25.35
N ILE A 40 -18.23 -14.05 -26.43
CA ILE A 40 -17.43 -12.81 -26.40
C ILE A 40 -18.14 -11.72 -25.59
N ILE A 41 -19.46 -11.58 -25.67
CA ILE A 41 -20.21 -10.61 -24.85
C ILE A 41 -20.21 -11.04 -23.38
N ARG A 42 -20.37 -12.34 -23.07
CA ARG A 42 -20.24 -12.84 -21.68
C ARG A 42 -18.83 -12.64 -21.12
N ASN A 43 -17.80 -12.98 -21.88
CA ASN A 43 -16.42 -12.82 -21.43
C ASN A 43 -16.02 -11.36 -21.37
N SER A 44 -16.51 -10.49 -22.27
CA SER A 44 -16.26 -9.05 -22.19
C SER A 44 -17.00 -8.41 -21.01
N GLY A 45 -18.23 -8.83 -20.69
CA GLY A 45 -18.92 -8.39 -19.48
C GLY A 45 -18.26 -8.87 -18.19
N ARG A 46 -17.67 -10.07 -18.19
CA ARG A 46 -16.93 -10.64 -17.06
C ARG A 46 -15.56 -9.99 -16.85
N ILE A 47 -14.83 -9.68 -17.93
CA ILE A 47 -13.55 -8.95 -17.88
C ILE A 47 -13.78 -7.48 -17.46
N VAL A 48 -14.91 -6.89 -17.85
CA VAL A 48 -15.29 -5.54 -17.42
C VAL A 48 -15.78 -5.55 -15.96
N GLN A 49 -16.44 -6.60 -15.48
CA GLN A 49 -16.76 -6.73 -14.04
C GLN A 49 -15.54 -7.06 -13.17
N GLU A 50 -14.58 -7.87 -13.64
CA GLU A 50 -13.32 -8.15 -12.92
C GLU A 50 -12.32 -6.98 -12.99
N GLY A 51 -12.50 -6.03 -13.92
CA GLY A 51 -11.60 -4.90 -14.16
C GLY A 51 -12.10 -3.54 -13.67
N GLN A 52 -13.32 -3.45 -13.15
CA GLN A 52 -13.98 -2.16 -12.87
C GLN A 52 -14.51 -2.01 -11.45
N ASP A 53 -14.08 -2.89 -10.53
CA ASP A 53 -14.36 -2.81 -9.08
C ASP A 53 -13.06 -2.84 -8.27
N ARG A 54 -12.06 -2.10 -8.74
CA ARG A 54 -10.80 -1.84 -8.01
C ARG A 54 -10.74 -0.38 -7.56
N THR A 55 -11.89 0.15 -7.14
CA THR A 55 -11.88 1.37 -6.33
C THR A 55 -11.09 1.05 -5.07
N MET A 56 -10.13 1.92 -4.69
CA MET A 56 -9.35 1.79 -3.45
C MET A 56 -10.31 1.89 -2.26
N ILE A 57 -10.88 0.75 -1.84
CA ILE A 57 -11.84 0.69 -0.74
C ILE A 57 -11.31 -0.34 0.24
N HIS A 58 -10.97 0.11 1.44
CA HIS A 58 -10.65 -0.74 2.59
C HIS A 58 -11.92 -1.30 3.18
N SER A 59 -12.66 -2.10 2.41
CA SER A 59 -13.87 -2.73 2.93
C SER A 59 -13.54 -3.58 4.17
N GLU A 60 -14.53 -3.81 5.04
CA GLU A 60 -14.36 -4.67 6.22
C GLU A 60 -13.73 -6.04 5.87
N GLU A 61 -14.11 -6.62 4.73
CA GLU A 61 -13.55 -7.87 4.22
C GLU A 61 -12.07 -7.73 3.83
N SER A 62 -11.69 -6.60 3.23
CA SER A 62 -10.30 -6.32 2.89
C SER A 62 -9.43 -6.13 4.13
N VAL A 63 -9.92 -5.40 5.13
CA VAL A 63 -9.24 -5.20 6.43
C VAL A 63 -9.05 -6.53 7.15
N ALA A 64 -10.07 -7.39 7.18
CA ALA A 64 -9.96 -8.72 7.76
C ALA A 64 -8.93 -9.60 7.02
N ALA A 65 -8.91 -9.54 5.69
CA ALA A 65 -7.92 -10.23 4.87
C ALA A 65 -6.49 -9.69 5.08
N GLU A 66 -6.34 -8.38 5.33
CA GLU A 66 -5.08 -7.74 5.70
C GLU A 66 -4.60 -8.20 7.08
N LEU A 67 -5.48 -8.26 8.07
CA LEU A 67 -5.17 -8.78 9.41
C LEU A 67 -4.67 -10.22 9.34
N ASP A 68 -5.32 -11.06 8.55
CA ASP A 68 -4.90 -12.44 8.31
C ASP A 68 -3.49 -12.50 7.69
N ARG A 69 -3.16 -11.63 6.73
CA ARG A 69 -1.81 -11.53 6.13
C ARG A 69 -0.76 -11.10 7.15
N VAL A 70 -1.08 -10.18 8.05
CA VAL A 70 -0.15 -9.73 9.09
C VAL A 70 0.14 -10.87 10.08
N ARG A 71 -0.87 -11.67 10.42
CA ARG A 71 -0.77 -12.78 11.39
C ARG A 71 -0.17 -14.05 10.80
N GLN A 72 -0.42 -14.33 9.52
CA GLN A 72 -0.05 -15.58 8.87
C GLN A 72 0.63 -15.33 7.53
N LEU A 73 1.65 -16.13 7.22
CA LEU A 73 2.26 -16.10 5.89
C LEU A 73 1.24 -16.66 4.87
N ARG A 74 0.83 -15.85 3.89
CA ARG A 74 -0.09 -16.32 2.83
C ARG A 74 0.67 -16.98 1.67
N PRO A 75 0.03 -17.93 0.96
CA PRO A 75 0.59 -18.52 -0.24
C PRO A 75 0.81 -17.48 -1.34
N ALA A 76 1.82 -17.70 -2.19
CA ALA A 76 2.15 -16.76 -3.27
C ALA A 76 1.02 -16.54 -4.29
N GLU A 77 0.12 -17.51 -4.41
CA GLU A 77 -1.00 -17.52 -5.36
C GLU A 77 -2.09 -16.50 -5.03
N SER A 78 -2.15 -16.01 -3.78
CA SER A 78 -3.11 -14.97 -3.40
C SER A 78 -2.63 -13.55 -3.68
N ALA A 79 -1.38 -13.37 -4.14
CA ALA A 79 -0.83 -12.03 -4.36
C ALA A 79 -1.45 -11.34 -5.58
N PRO A 80 -1.68 -10.02 -5.50
CA PRO A 80 -2.03 -9.23 -6.68
C PRO A 80 -0.92 -9.33 -7.73
N PRO A 81 -1.18 -9.04 -9.03
CA PRO A 81 -0.17 -9.18 -10.08
C PRO A 81 1.11 -8.35 -9.85
N VAL A 82 0.96 -7.20 -9.20
CA VAL A 82 2.03 -6.28 -8.83
C VAL A 82 1.87 -5.84 -7.38
N LEU A 83 3.00 -5.52 -6.75
CA LEU A 83 3.07 -4.98 -5.40
C LEU A 83 4.01 -3.76 -5.41
N ALA A 84 3.73 -2.80 -4.53
CA ALA A 84 4.68 -1.75 -4.21
C ALA A 84 5.64 -2.24 -3.11
N ALA A 85 6.92 -1.90 -3.25
CA ALA A 85 7.96 -2.30 -2.32
C ALA A 85 8.74 -1.09 -1.80
N PHE A 86 8.99 -1.10 -0.50
CA PHE A 86 9.91 -0.18 0.17
C PHE A 86 11.17 -0.94 0.59
N THR A 87 12.34 -0.41 0.23
CA THR A 87 13.61 -0.84 0.82
C THR A 87 13.74 -0.17 2.17
N VAL A 88 14.01 -0.91 3.23
CA VAL A 88 14.24 -0.35 4.56
C VAL A 88 15.61 -0.79 5.06
N ASP A 89 16.47 0.18 5.35
CA ASP A 89 17.71 -0.04 6.08
C ASP A 89 17.41 0.08 7.58
N VAL A 90 17.64 -1.01 8.31
CA VAL A 90 17.37 -1.13 9.74
C VAL A 90 18.54 -0.55 10.52
N ALA A 91 18.29 0.42 11.40
CA ALA A 91 19.34 1.11 12.14
C ALA A 91 20.01 0.20 13.18
N GLU A 92 19.20 -0.60 13.89
CA GLU A 92 19.61 -1.38 15.05
C GLU A 92 18.79 -2.67 15.19
N GLY A 93 19.43 -3.70 15.75
CA GLY A 93 18.82 -5.01 15.95
C GLY A 93 18.78 -5.86 14.68
N SER A 94 18.08 -6.99 14.75
CA SER A 94 17.94 -7.89 13.59
C SER A 94 16.78 -7.48 12.69
N PRO A 95 16.86 -7.75 11.37
CA PRO A 95 15.74 -7.59 10.43
C PRO A 95 14.45 -8.28 10.89
N GLU A 96 14.54 -9.42 11.56
CA GLU A 96 13.40 -10.16 12.10
C GLU A 96 12.74 -9.43 13.27
N ALA A 97 13.54 -8.86 14.18
CA ALA A 97 13.02 -8.05 15.28
C ALA A 97 12.33 -6.78 14.76
N TYR A 98 12.89 -6.14 13.73
CA TYR A 98 12.23 -5.02 13.03
C TYR A 98 10.90 -5.46 12.42
N ALA A 99 10.90 -6.55 11.67
CA ALA A 99 9.70 -7.12 11.04
C ALA A 99 8.61 -7.47 12.06
N GLN A 100 8.98 -7.97 13.25
CA GLN A 100 8.05 -8.25 14.34
C GLN A 100 7.44 -6.96 14.91
N ARG A 101 8.23 -5.89 15.08
CA ARG A 101 7.70 -4.60 15.55
C ARG A 101 6.66 -4.02 14.59
N VAL A 102 6.95 -4.05 13.28
CA VAL A 102 6.01 -3.63 12.23
C VAL A 102 4.72 -4.45 12.29
N ARG A 103 4.82 -5.78 12.29
CA ARG A 103 3.65 -6.67 12.34
C ARG A 103 2.83 -6.50 13.62
N HIS A 104 3.46 -6.24 14.77
CA HIS A 104 2.76 -6.04 16.03
C HIS A 104 1.84 -4.82 15.96
N VAL A 105 2.37 -3.66 15.56
CA VAL A 105 1.57 -2.43 15.45
C VAL A 105 0.44 -2.60 14.43
N LEU A 106 0.72 -3.17 13.26
CA LEU A 106 -0.31 -3.42 12.24
C LEU A 106 -1.38 -4.40 12.73
N SER A 107 -0.99 -5.48 13.41
CA SER A 107 -1.96 -6.45 13.92
C SER A 107 -2.88 -5.83 14.96
N THR A 108 -2.40 -4.91 15.79
CA THR A 108 -3.24 -4.19 16.75
C THR A 108 -4.21 -3.25 16.03
N ALA A 109 -3.71 -2.44 15.08
CA ALA A 109 -4.52 -1.48 14.32
C ALA A 109 -5.62 -2.17 13.50
N LEU A 110 -5.26 -3.23 12.78
CA LEU A 110 -6.20 -3.99 11.96
C LEU A 110 -7.18 -4.80 12.82
N HIS A 111 -6.77 -5.27 14.00
CA HIS A 111 -7.72 -5.90 14.92
C HIS A 111 -8.76 -4.90 15.41
N LEU A 112 -8.33 -3.68 15.74
CA LEU A 112 -9.22 -2.60 16.13
C LEU A 112 -10.18 -2.23 15.00
N ALA A 113 -9.67 -2.08 13.77
CA ALA A 113 -10.46 -1.85 12.56
C ALA A 113 -11.54 -2.91 12.30
N CYS A 114 -11.32 -4.16 12.73
CA CYS A 114 -12.32 -5.22 12.61
C CYS A 114 -13.34 -5.26 13.75
N THR A 115 -13.13 -4.56 14.87
CA THR A 115 -13.88 -4.81 16.12
C THR A 115 -14.46 -3.57 16.78
N ALA A 116 -13.92 -2.39 16.49
CA ALA A 116 -14.39 -1.12 17.02
C ALA A 116 -15.18 -0.34 15.97
N GLU A 117 -16.08 0.51 16.45
CA GLU A 117 -16.73 1.54 15.63
C GLU A 117 -15.83 2.78 15.61
N PHE A 118 -15.60 3.34 14.43
CA PHE A 118 -14.81 4.56 14.24
C PHE A 118 -15.79 5.73 14.20
N ASP A 119 -15.89 6.46 15.32
CA ASP A 119 -16.73 7.64 15.46
C ASP A 119 -15.88 8.89 15.74
N ASP A 120 -16.43 9.92 16.38
CA ASP A 120 -15.67 11.13 16.74
C ASP A 120 -14.97 11.02 18.11
N GLU A 121 -14.94 9.83 18.74
CA GLU A 121 -14.31 9.58 20.05
C GLU A 121 -12.89 9.00 19.93
N ASP A 122 -12.12 9.01 21.03
CA ASP A 122 -10.80 8.40 21.05
C ASP A 122 -10.91 6.87 21.08
N LEU A 123 -10.20 6.20 20.16
CA LEU A 123 -10.18 4.75 20.08
C LEU A 123 -9.24 4.12 21.13
N PRO A 124 -9.51 2.87 21.59
CA PRO A 124 -8.66 2.15 22.52
C PRO A 124 -7.19 2.07 22.07
N ALA A 125 -6.27 2.46 22.95
CA ALA A 125 -4.83 2.49 22.68
C ALA A 125 -4.01 1.49 23.52
N ASP A 126 -4.65 0.78 24.46
CA ASP A 126 -3.97 -0.03 25.47
C ASP A 126 -3.26 -1.27 24.90
N GLU A 127 -3.70 -1.76 23.73
CA GLU A 127 -3.10 -2.91 23.06
C GLU A 127 -1.93 -2.54 22.14
N PHE A 128 -1.67 -1.25 21.94
CA PHE A 128 -0.53 -0.82 21.16
C PHE A 128 0.76 -0.97 21.97
N PRO A 129 1.90 -1.29 21.32
CA PRO A 129 3.17 -1.33 22.02
C PRO A 129 3.49 0.01 22.68
N ASP A 130 3.90 -0.01 23.95
CA ASP A 130 4.25 1.20 24.72
C ASP A 130 5.18 2.15 23.96
N TRP A 131 6.15 1.61 23.22
CA TRP A 131 7.10 2.40 22.45
C TRP A 131 6.44 3.16 21.30
N PHE A 132 5.40 2.60 20.68
CA PHE A 132 4.67 3.22 19.56
C PHE A 132 3.69 4.28 20.08
N THR A 133 3.04 4.01 21.20
CA THR A 133 2.21 4.99 21.91
C THR A 133 3.05 6.18 22.37
N ALA A 134 4.19 5.91 23.03
CA ALA A 134 5.10 6.95 23.51
C ALA A 134 5.69 7.76 22.36
N VAL A 135 6.18 7.13 21.28
CA VAL A 135 6.78 7.87 20.15
C VAL A 135 5.76 8.66 19.33
N SER A 136 4.46 8.34 19.44
CA SER A 136 3.36 9.06 18.77
C SER A 136 2.75 10.15 19.65
N ALA A 137 3.17 10.28 20.90
CA ALA A 137 2.80 11.42 21.74
C ALA A 137 3.52 12.70 21.26
N ARG A 138 2.87 13.85 21.44
CA ARG A 138 3.41 15.17 21.01
C ARG A 138 4.80 15.43 21.58
N ASP A 139 4.96 15.24 22.88
CA ASP A 139 6.22 15.41 23.63
C ASP A 139 6.89 14.06 23.92
N GLY A 140 6.53 13.03 23.16
CA GLY A 140 6.85 11.64 23.42
C GLY A 140 8.33 11.32 23.57
N GLU A 141 8.78 11.14 24.82
CA GLU A 141 10.07 10.52 25.14
C GLU A 141 9.88 9.01 25.28
N THR A 142 10.23 8.27 24.23
CA THR A 142 10.38 6.82 24.33
C THR A 142 11.79 6.48 24.81
N HIS A 143 11.89 5.54 25.76
CA HIS A 143 13.17 4.99 26.21
C HIS A 143 13.82 4.08 25.15
N GLN A 144 13.06 3.69 24.12
CA GLN A 144 13.56 2.85 23.03
C GLN A 144 14.31 3.69 22.00
N GLU A 145 15.62 3.49 21.90
CA GLU A 145 16.49 4.30 21.06
C GLU A 145 16.13 4.20 19.57
N PHE A 146 15.76 3.00 19.10
CA PHE A 146 15.32 2.79 17.71
C PHE A 146 14.10 3.65 17.35
N ALA A 147 13.13 3.79 18.26
CA ALA A 147 11.91 4.53 18.00
C ALA A 147 12.16 6.04 18.03
N ARG A 148 12.99 6.50 18.97
CA ARG A 148 13.44 7.90 19.04
C ARG A 148 14.23 8.28 17.79
N GLY A 149 15.21 7.47 17.40
CA GLY A 149 16.01 7.68 16.19
C GLY A 149 15.14 7.66 14.93
N GLY A 150 14.22 6.70 14.86
CA GLY A 150 13.20 6.60 13.82
C GLY A 150 12.34 7.85 13.67
N ARG A 151 11.79 8.37 14.76
CA ARG A 151 11.03 9.62 14.76
C ARG A 151 11.87 10.78 14.20
N THR A 152 13.12 10.93 14.64
CA THR A 152 14.01 11.96 14.09
C THR A 152 14.25 11.76 12.59
N ALA A 153 14.51 10.53 12.14
CA ALA A 153 14.74 10.22 10.73
C ALA A 153 13.49 10.50 9.86
N TYR A 154 12.29 10.13 10.33
CA TYR A 154 11.03 10.46 9.68
C TYR A 154 10.87 11.96 9.48
N MET A 155 11.06 12.73 10.56
CA MET A 155 10.89 14.18 10.57
C MET A 155 11.87 14.87 9.61
N ASN A 156 13.12 14.40 9.59
CA ASN A 156 14.14 14.90 8.66
C ASN A 156 13.79 14.61 7.19
N ARG A 157 13.16 13.46 6.91
CA ARG A 157 12.76 13.07 5.55
C ARG A 157 11.49 13.79 5.08
N SER A 158 10.44 13.77 5.90
CA SER A 158 9.11 14.23 5.49
C SER A 158 8.96 15.75 5.60
N GLY A 159 9.76 16.41 6.44
CA GLY A 159 9.56 17.81 6.84
C GLY A 159 8.23 18.05 7.57
N GLY A 160 7.52 16.97 7.92
CA GLY A 160 6.19 16.99 8.50
C GLY A 160 6.22 17.03 10.02
N THR A 161 5.04 16.89 10.62
CA THR A 161 4.89 16.71 12.08
C THR A 161 4.79 15.22 12.43
N PRO A 162 5.10 14.84 13.68
CA PRO A 162 4.87 13.48 14.13
C PRO A 162 3.39 13.11 14.02
N TRP A 163 3.10 11.85 13.72
CA TRP A 163 1.72 11.37 13.75
C TRP A 163 1.29 11.21 15.20
N SER A 164 0.15 11.80 15.55
CA SER A 164 -0.53 11.43 16.79
C SER A 164 -1.03 9.99 16.67
N LEU A 165 -1.06 9.24 17.78
CA LEU A 165 -1.52 7.85 17.74
C LEU A 165 -2.94 7.75 17.18
N GLN A 166 -3.86 8.60 17.65
CA GLN A 166 -5.25 8.61 17.20
C GLN A 166 -5.35 8.90 15.70
N THR A 167 -4.70 9.96 15.21
CA THR A 167 -4.69 10.27 13.76
C THR A 167 -4.12 9.14 12.92
N TRP A 168 -3.17 8.37 13.46
CA TRP A 168 -2.62 7.21 12.78
C TRP A 168 -3.59 6.02 12.79
N ILE A 169 -4.26 5.75 13.91
CA ILE A 169 -5.29 4.70 14.05
C ILE A 169 -6.43 4.93 13.07
N TYR A 170 -6.94 6.17 12.95
CA TYR A 170 -8.03 6.52 12.04
C TYR A 170 -7.70 6.28 10.55
N ARG A 171 -6.45 6.02 10.17
CA ARG A 171 -6.11 5.55 8.80
C ARG A 171 -6.60 4.14 8.48
N PHE A 172 -6.98 3.39 9.50
CA PHE A 172 -7.50 2.02 9.37
C PHE A 172 -9.03 1.96 9.45
N ASP A 173 -9.70 3.11 9.56
CA ASP A 173 -11.15 3.20 9.40
C ASP A 173 -11.54 2.67 7.99
N PRO A 174 -12.42 1.67 7.88
CA PRO A 174 -12.91 1.18 6.60
C PRO A 174 -13.55 2.25 5.70
N ASP A 175 -14.11 3.30 6.31
CA ASP A 175 -14.74 4.42 5.60
C ASP A 175 -13.74 5.55 5.24
N GLU A 176 -12.46 5.42 5.65
CA GLU A 176 -11.40 6.38 5.33
C GLU A 176 -10.64 6.00 4.05
N ASP A 177 -10.87 6.76 2.98
CA ASP A 177 -10.30 6.51 1.65
C ASP A 177 -8.85 6.99 1.46
N SER A 178 -8.23 7.64 2.45
CA SER A 178 -6.89 8.25 2.28
C SER A 178 -5.71 7.29 2.44
N ARG A 179 -5.91 6.09 3.03
CA ARG A 179 -4.85 5.09 3.16
C ARG A 179 -4.64 4.40 1.82
N GLY A 180 -3.61 4.81 1.07
CA GLY A 180 -3.40 4.32 -0.30
C GLY A 180 -2.68 2.97 -0.41
N TRP A 181 -2.68 2.15 0.64
CA TRP A 181 -1.93 0.89 0.69
C TRP A 181 -2.56 -0.14 1.62
N GLU A 182 -2.40 -1.41 1.29
CA GLU A 182 -2.64 -2.56 2.18
C GLU A 182 -1.34 -3.32 2.44
N PHE A 183 -1.09 -3.71 3.68
CA PHE A 183 0.06 -4.53 4.02
C PHE A 183 0.02 -5.89 3.32
N TRP A 184 1.13 -6.25 2.68
CA TRP A 184 1.31 -7.57 2.09
C TRP A 184 2.27 -8.43 2.91
N ASP A 185 3.52 -7.96 3.08
CA ASP A 185 4.54 -8.71 3.82
C ASP A 185 5.74 -7.83 4.23
N VAL A 186 6.57 -8.34 5.13
CA VAL A 186 7.91 -7.81 5.41
C VAL A 186 8.93 -8.95 5.44
N VAL A 187 9.93 -8.84 4.57
CA VAL A 187 10.90 -9.90 4.27
C VAL A 187 12.33 -9.40 4.50
N PRO A 188 13.14 -10.06 5.34
CA PRO A 188 14.58 -9.80 5.39
C PRO A 188 15.24 -10.10 4.03
N VAL A 189 16.00 -9.14 3.50
CA VAL A 189 16.72 -9.28 2.21
C VAL A 189 18.23 -9.08 2.36
N GLY A 190 18.70 -8.78 3.58
CA GLY A 190 20.11 -8.65 3.91
C GLY A 190 20.32 -8.48 5.41
N PRO A 191 21.59 -8.36 5.88
CA PRO A 191 21.92 -8.35 7.32
C PRO A 191 21.26 -7.23 8.13
N GLN A 192 20.99 -6.08 7.51
CA GLN A 192 20.32 -4.92 8.11
C GLN A 192 19.30 -4.34 7.14
N GLN A 193 18.72 -5.16 6.27
CA GLN A 193 17.80 -4.69 5.25
C GLN A 193 16.56 -5.57 5.17
N VAL A 194 15.40 -4.93 5.12
CA VAL A 194 14.13 -5.60 4.84
C VAL A 194 13.46 -4.98 3.63
N ARG A 195 12.62 -5.79 2.98
CA ARG A 195 11.65 -5.36 1.98
C ARG A 195 10.27 -5.33 2.62
N VAL A 196 9.61 -4.16 2.59
CA VAL A 196 8.21 -4.04 3.00
C VAL A 196 7.36 -3.99 1.74
N TRP A 197 6.45 -4.94 1.62
CA TRP A 197 5.58 -5.14 0.48
C TRP A 197 4.17 -4.69 0.84
N VAL A 198 3.56 -3.90 -0.04
CA VAL A 198 2.18 -3.44 0.08
C VAL A 198 1.44 -3.59 -1.25
N ASP A 199 0.14 -3.85 -1.21
CA ASP A 199 -0.72 -3.65 -2.36
C ASP A 199 -1.08 -2.16 -2.43
N SER A 200 -0.74 -1.52 -3.55
CA SER A 200 -1.13 -0.14 -3.87
C SER A 200 -2.10 -0.11 -5.06
N TRP A 201 -2.73 -1.25 -5.36
CA TRP A 201 -3.54 -1.47 -6.55
C TRP A 201 -2.83 -1.18 -7.88
N GLY A 202 -1.48 -1.18 -7.85
CA GLY A 202 -0.63 -0.86 -8.99
C GLY A 202 -0.28 0.62 -9.14
N GLU A 203 -0.72 1.48 -8.22
CA GLU A 203 -0.36 2.89 -8.22
C GLU A 203 1.08 3.09 -7.73
N SER A 204 1.86 3.92 -8.45
CA SER A 204 3.22 4.29 -8.06
C SER A 204 3.26 5.52 -7.13
N PHE A 205 2.14 6.22 -6.97
CA PHE A 205 1.99 7.38 -6.09
C PHE A 205 0.71 7.23 -5.28
N PHE A 206 0.85 7.02 -3.98
CA PHE A 206 -0.26 6.80 -3.06
C PHE A 206 0.07 7.37 -1.67
N GLY A 207 -0.96 7.68 -0.88
CA GLY A 207 -0.80 8.16 0.48
C GLY A 207 -0.08 7.11 1.32
N SER A 208 1.14 7.42 1.77
CA SER A 208 2.03 6.47 2.48
C SER A 208 2.77 7.08 3.66
N LEU A 209 2.43 8.33 4.04
CA LEU A 209 3.12 9.04 5.12
C LEU A 209 2.90 8.38 6.49
N ASP A 210 1.74 7.76 6.68
CA ASP A 210 1.34 6.93 7.82
C ASP A 210 2.12 5.61 7.86
N LEU A 211 2.30 4.94 6.71
CA LEU A 211 3.19 3.78 6.61
C LEU A 211 4.63 4.16 6.95
N LEU A 212 5.14 5.23 6.34
CA LEU A 212 6.50 5.71 6.60
C LEU A 212 6.69 6.04 8.08
N TRP A 213 5.69 6.63 8.75
CA TRP A 213 5.75 6.85 10.19
C TRP A 213 5.99 5.55 10.96
N LEU A 214 5.21 4.50 10.67
CA LEU A 214 5.40 3.18 11.26
C LEU A 214 6.79 2.61 10.95
N LEU A 215 7.22 2.62 9.69
CA LEU A 215 8.50 2.04 9.29
C LEU A 215 9.68 2.72 9.98
N TYR A 216 9.70 4.04 10.00
CA TYR A 216 10.74 4.79 10.69
C TYR A 216 10.72 4.53 12.19
N THR A 217 9.58 4.68 12.87
CA THR A 217 9.50 4.49 14.32
C THR A 217 9.71 3.04 14.77
N ALA A 218 9.53 2.06 13.89
CA ALA A 218 9.94 0.68 14.11
C ALA A 218 11.47 0.47 14.06
N GLY A 219 12.24 1.51 13.69
CA GLY A 219 13.72 1.51 13.73
C GLY A 219 14.40 1.55 12.36
N ALA A 220 13.74 2.08 11.33
CA ALA A 220 14.40 2.33 10.06
C ALA A 220 15.35 3.53 10.18
N ALA A 221 16.59 3.37 9.70
CA ALA A 221 17.50 4.47 9.47
C ALA A 221 17.14 5.21 8.17
N HIS A 222 16.75 4.44 7.15
CA HIS A 222 16.39 4.95 5.84
C HIS A 222 15.32 4.07 5.21
N VAL A 223 14.45 4.69 4.41
CA VAL A 223 13.43 3.99 3.63
C VAL A 223 13.42 4.56 2.21
N GLU A 224 13.62 3.71 1.22
CA GLU A 224 13.54 4.04 -0.22
C GLU A 224 12.24 3.48 -0.83
N GLY A 225 11.80 4.07 -1.95
CA GLY A 225 10.57 3.69 -2.64
C GLY A 225 9.38 4.63 -2.35
N PRO A 226 8.16 4.25 -2.80
CA PRO A 226 7.81 2.91 -3.31
C PRO A 226 8.31 2.64 -4.73
N GLU A 227 8.63 1.38 -5.02
CA GLU A 227 8.86 0.86 -6.37
C GLU A 227 7.84 -0.23 -6.71
N ILE A 228 7.35 -0.27 -7.95
CA ILE A 228 6.38 -1.29 -8.38
C ILE A 228 7.10 -2.50 -8.96
N HIS A 229 6.82 -3.67 -8.39
CA HIS A 229 7.41 -4.94 -8.77
C HIS A 229 6.33 -5.99 -9.06
N LYS A 230 6.66 -6.98 -9.89
CA LYS A 230 5.81 -8.17 -10.05
C LYS A 230 5.77 -8.96 -8.74
N ALA A 231 4.62 -9.54 -8.40
CA ALA A 231 4.50 -10.36 -7.18
C ALA A 231 5.41 -11.60 -7.18
N SER A 232 5.88 -12.06 -8.34
CA SER A 232 6.90 -13.12 -8.43
C SER A 232 8.23 -12.72 -7.77
N THR A 233 8.54 -11.43 -7.71
CA THR A 233 9.74 -10.89 -7.04
C THR A 233 9.62 -11.10 -5.53
N TRP A 234 8.52 -10.61 -4.94
CA TRP A 234 8.18 -10.89 -3.53
C TRP A 234 8.18 -12.39 -3.23
N ALA A 235 7.51 -13.19 -4.05
CA ALA A 235 7.42 -14.64 -3.81
C ALA A 235 8.80 -15.32 -3.84
N SER A 236 9.77 -14.78 -4.58
CA SER A 236 11.14 -15.29 -4.60
C SER A 236 11.90 -14.91 -3.33
N GLU A 237 11.73 -13.67 -2.85
CA GLU A 237 12.34 -13.20 -1.60
C GLU A 237 11.74 -13.92 -0.37
N ALA A 238 10.42 -14.05 -0.31
CA ALA A 238 9.72 -14.67 0.81
C ALA A 238 10.08 -16.16 1.00
N ARG A 239 10.45 -16.86 -0.08
CA ARG A 239 10.95 -18.24 -0.04
C ARG A 239 12.38 -18.37 0.47
N GLY A 240 13.15 -17.28 0.47
CA GLY A 240 14.53 -17.25 0.96
C GLY A 240 14.65 -17.15 2.49
N ARG A 241 13.52 -17.04 3.20
CA ARG A 241 13.42 -16.94 4.66
C ARG A 241 13.63 -18.29 5.36
#